data_AF-A0A9Y2EX40-F1
#
_entry.id   AF-A0A9Y2EX40-F1
#
_cell.length_a   1.000
_cell.length_b   1.000
_cell.length_c   1.000
_cell.angle_alpha   90.00
_cell.angle_beta   90.00
_cell.angle_gamma   90.00
#
_symmetry.space_group_name_H-M   'P 1'
#
loop_
_entity.id
_entity.type
_entity.pdbx_description
1 polymer ?
#
loop_
_entity_poly.entity_id
_entity_poly.type
_entity_poly.pdbx_seq_one_letter_code
_entity_poly.pdbx_strand_id
1 'polypeptide(L)'
;MTVQFPPLPTAAPQIREDGWSPARQRRFLETLASSGVVRLACESVRITARSAYALRIRRDGAAFRLGWDAAILIARARLADDLLARAITGCTDTIRRDEDNFEVTRHRHDNRLAMSMLSRLDRMADSPPEGSDAALARVVAQDFVAFLDLICPEEAARDEADRLDLPRPGAEPSARHMDDARMLDGAMPDTPDPVAEEAATALSPAASVALFIAARLALRGGQKPQISDMQERCELRTPPVRLMTLPPEEAAARLRGIWWDDDREVWRTDYPAPPGFDGEESDELYDPDDYERDLTPQEEEALALRDEEEHRPYAEAAARARDAYFGFAQGGGTAAATGAAAQARPG
;
A
#
# COMPACT_ATOMS: atom_id res chain seq x y z
N MET A 1 43.36 -17.09 26.38
CA MET A 1 42.87 -15.75 26.75
C MET A 1 41.41 -15.63 26.31
N THR A 2 40.48 -15.92 27.22
CA THR A 2 39.04 -15.72 27.02
C THR A 2 38.71 -14.28 27.39
N VAL A 3 38.29 -13.48 26.40
CA VAL A 3 37.86 -12.10 26.62
C VAL A 3 36.42 -12.15 27.12
N GLN A 4 36.24 -11.83 28.41
CA GLN A 4 34.94 -11.75 29.05
C GLN A 4 34.40 -10.33 28.83
N PHE A 5 33.39 -10.18 27.98
CA PHE A 5 32.68 -8.92 27.81
C PHE A 5 31.88 -8.62 29.09
N PRO A 6 32.01 -7.43 29.70
CA PRO A 6 31.16 -7.06 30.82
C PRO A 6 29.70 -6.99 30.34
N PRO A 7 28.73 -7.53 31.09
CA PRO A 7 27.32 -7.35 30.76
C PRO A 7 27.03 -5.84 30.75
N LEU A 8 26.44 -5.36 29.66
CA LEU A 8 25.96 -3.97 29.57
C LEU A 8 24.99 -3.73 30.73
N PRO A 9 25.07 -2.57 31.43
CA PRO A 9 24.23 -2.30 32.58
C PRO A 9 22.75 -2.35 32.17
N THR A 10 21.99 -3.28 32.77
CA THR A 10 20.53 -3.31 32.69
C THR A 10 20.01 -2.03 33.36
N ALA A 11 19.32 -1.19 32.59
CA ALA A 11 18.70 0.02 33.11
C ALA A 11 17.69 -0.37 34.20
N ALA A 12 17.92 0.07 35.44
CA ALA A 12 16.95 -0.06 36.53
C ALA A 12 15.63 0.66 36.13
N PRO A 13 14.46 0.15 36.55
CA PRO A 13 13.17 0.75 36.18
C PRO A 13 13.05 2.15 36.77
N GLN A 14 13.15 3.17 35.91
CA GLN A 14 12.97 4.59 36.24
C GLN A 14 11.47 4.92 36.18
N ILE A 15 10.87 5.30 37.32
CA ILE A 15 9.52 5.86 37.36
C ILE A 15 9.64 7.32 36.91
N ARG A 16 9.09 7.64 35.73
CA ARG A 16 9.08 9.02 35.22
C ARG A 16 8.00 9.84 35.93
N GLU A 17 8.34 11.10 36.23
CA GLU A 17 7.50 12.10 36.92
C GLU A 17 6.10 12.24 36.29
N ASP A 18 5.98 12.15 34.96
CA ASP A 18 4.73 12.37 34.22
C ASP A 18 3.72 11.21 34.25
N GLY A 19 3.98 10.17 35.05
CA GLY A 19 3.16 8.96 35.09
C GLY A 19 3.35 8.05 33.87
N TRP A 20 4.27 8.34 32.94
CA TRP A 20 4.55 7.49 31.79
C TRP A 20 5.76 6.60 32.01
N SER A 21 5.53 5.44 32.63
CA SER A 21 6.52 4.36 32.62
C SER A 21 6.66 3.75 31.22
N PRO A 22 7.81 3.16 30.89
CA PRO A 22 7.96 2.40 29.64
C PRO A 22 6.93 1.27 29.48
N ALA A 23 6.52 0.64 30.58
CA ALA A 23 5.45 -0.36 30.58
C ALA A 23 4.09 0.22 30.19
N ARG A 24 3.74 1.41 30.72
CA ARG A 24 2.53 2.14 30.31
C ARG A 24 2.61 2.57 28.85
N GLN A 25 3.76 3.06 28.37
CA GLN A 25 3.95 3.38 26.95
C GLN A 25 3.72 2.16 26.05
N ARG A 26 4.32 1.02 26.39
CA ARG A 26 4.12 -0.25 25.68
C ARG A 26 2.65 -0.66 25.65
N ARG A 27 2.01 -0.75 26.82
CA ARG A 27 0.61 -1.19 26.93
C ARG A 27 -0.36 -0.26 26.19
N PHE A 28 -0.12 1.05 26.27
CA PHE A 28 -0.88 2.03 25.51
C PHE A 28 -0.78 1.75 24.01
N LEU A 29 0.44 1.54 23.50
CA LEU A 29 0.69 1.28 22.08
C LEU A 29 0.11 -0.06 21.62
N GLU A 30 0.18 -1.11 22.45
CA GLU A 30 -0.45 -2.41 22.18
C GLU A 30 -1.97 -2.29 22.07
N THR A 31 -2.60 -1.57 23.01
CA THR A 31 -4.05 -1.35 23.02
C THR A 31 -4.49 -0.45 21.87
N LEU A 32 -3.68 0.54 21.50
CA LEU A 32 -3.94 1.39 20.34
C LEU A 32 -3.81 0.60 19.03
N ALA A 33 -2.81 -0.27 18.90
CA ALA A 33 -2.63 -1.11 17.72
C ALA A 33 -3.75 -2.15 17.57
N SER A 34 -4.32 -2.60 18.69
CA SER A 34 -5.39 -3.59 18.67
C SER A 34 -6.76 -3.00 18.38
N SER A 35 -7.07 -1.82 18.92
CA SER A 35 -8.39 -1.19 18.84
C SER A 35 -8.48 -0.02 17.85
N GLY A 36 -7.39 0.70 17.63
CA GLY A 36 -7.40 1.99 16.94
C GLY A 36 -8.02 3.14 17.71
N VAL A 37 -8.47 2.90 18.95
CA VAL A 37 -9.22 3.88 19.76
C VAL A 37 -8.33 4.41 20.89
N VAL A 38 -8.02 5.71 20.81
CA VAL A 38 -7.12 6.38 21.76
C VAL A 38 -7.65 6.35 23.20
N ARG A 39 -8.96 6.45 23.38
CA ARG A 39 -9.59 6.43 24.71
C ARG A 39 -9.46 5.06 25.39
N LEU A 40 -9.66 3.97 24.64
CA LEU A 40 -9.41 2.60 25.13
C LEU A 40 -7.96 2.43 25.57
N ALA A 41 -7.02 2.92 24.74
CA ALA A 41 -5.60 2.89 25.07
C ALA A 41 -5.28 3.70 26.34
N CYS A 42 -5.87 4.89 26.50
CA CYS A 42 -5.74 5.74 27.69
C CYS A 42 -6.27 5.05 28.96
N GLU A 43 -7.46 4.44 28.88
CA GLU A 43 -8.07 3.70 29.99
C GLU A 43 -7.20 2.51 30.42
N SER A 44 -6.65 1.76 29.46
CA SER A 44 -5.81 0.58 29.74
C SER A 44 -4.58 0.88 30.60
N VAL A 45 -4.11 2.14 30.60
CA VAL A 45 -2.95 2.60 31.37
C VAL A 45 -3.28 3.62 32.45
N ARG A 46 -4.57 3.96 32.62
CA ARG A 46 -5.05 5.02 33.53
C ARG A 46 -4.36 6.37 33.31
N ILE A 47 -4.18 6.76 32.05
CA ILE A 47 -3.64 8.07 31.66
C ILE A 47 -4.70 8.85 30.88
N THR A 48 -4.75 10.17 31.05
CA THR A 48 -5.68 11.03 30.32
C THR A 48 -5.23 11.21 28.86
N ALA A 49 -6.20 11.41 27.95
CA ALA A 49 -5.90 11.68 26.54
C ALA A 49 -5.00 12.92 26.38
N ARG A 50 -5.23 13.97 27.19
CA ARG A 50 -4.39 15.17 27.22
C ARG A 50 -2.92 14.86 27.53
N SER A 51 -2.65 14.02 28.54
CA SER A 51 -1.28 13.59 28.88
C SER A 51 -0.65 12.75 27.75
N ALA A 52 -1.43 11.86 27.13
CA ALA A 52 -0.96 11.06 26.00
C ALA A 52 -0.53 11.92 24.80
N TYR A 53 -1.33 12.92 24.42
CA TYR A 53 -0.96 13.88 23.37
C TYR A 53 0.21 14.77 23.77
N ALA A 54 0.31 15.18 25.05
CA ALA A 54 1.45 15.93 25.55
C ALA A 54 2.76 15.15 25.40
N LEU A 55 2.78 13.86 25.80
CA LEU A 55 3.96 13.00 25.60
C LEU A 55 4.35 12.89 24.13
N ARG A 56 3.37 12.73 23.23
CA ARG A 56 3.62 12.60 21.78
C ARG A 56 4.37 13.77 21.16
N ILE A 57 4.17 14.99 21.67
CA ILE A 57 4.77 16.21 21.12
C ILE A 57 6.13 16.51 21.76
N ARG A 58 6.38 16.01 22.97
CA ARG A 58 7.65 16.24 23.66
C ARG A 58 8.83 15.56 22.96
N ARG A 59 10.01 16.18 23.09
CA ARG A 59 11.27 15.67 22.52
C ARG A 59 11.64 14.27 23.02
N ASP A 60 11.34 13.96 24.26
CA ASP A 60 11.58 12.66 24.90
C ASP A 60 10.53 11.60 24.56
N GLY A 61 9.39 12.02 23.98
CA GLY A 61 8.35 11.15 23.45
C GLY A 61 8.53 10.78 21.98
N ALA A 62 9.69 11.02 21.35
CA ALA A 62 9.91 10.70 19.94
C ALA A 62 9.68 9.21 19.62
N ALA A 63 10.16 8.31 20.50
CA ALA A 63 9.90 6.87 20.39
C ALA A 63 8.40 6.56 20.50
N PHE A 64 7.73 7.16 21.49
CA PHE A 64 6.30 6.99 21.70
C PHE A 64 5.47 7.50 20.51
N ARG A 65 5.83 8.66 19.94
CA ARG A 65 5.19 9.22 18.74
C ARG A 65 5.30 8.28 17.55
N LEU A 66 6.49 7.75 17.29
CA LEU A 66 6.71 6.82 16.19
C LEU A 66 5.95 5.50 16.39
N GLY A 67 5.98 4.98 17.62
CA GLY A 67 5.18 3.82 18.02
C GLY A 67 3.69 4.06 17.85
N TRP A 68 3.20 5.26 18.15
CA TRP A 68 1.80 5.65 17.98
C TRP A 68 1.41 5.64 16.50
N ASP A 69 2.21 6.25 15.64
CA ASP A 69 1.96 6.29 14.20
C ASP A 69 1.96 4.86 13.62
N ALA A 70 2.88 4.00 14.06
CA ALA A 70 2.91 2.58 13.71
C ALA A 70 1.67 1.82 14.23
N ALA A 71 1.26 2.04 15.48
CA ALA A 71 0.06 1.44 16.06
C ALA A 71 -1.20 1.82 15.27
N ILE A 72 -1.32 3.08 14.86
CA ILE A 72 -2.42 3.55 13.99
C ILE A 72 -2.37 2.83 12.64
N LEU A 73 -1.20 2.61 12.04
CA LEU A 73 -1.08 1.83 10.79
C LEU A 73 -1.57 0.38 10.95
N ILE A 74 -1.23 -0.27 12.07
CA ILE A 74 -1.67 -1.64 12.38
C ILE A 74 -3.18 -1.70 12.57
N ALA A 75 -3.73 -0.82 13.42
CA ALA A 75 -5.17 -0.76 13.66
C ALA A 75 -5.97 -0.46 12.39
N ARG A 76 -5.41 0.37 11.51
CA ARG A 76 -5.96 0.70 10.19
C ARG A 76 -6.05 -0.49 9.24
N ALA A 77 -5.12 -1.45 9.34
CA ALA A 77 -5.16 -2.68 8.55
C ALA A 77 -6.28 -3.59 9.06
N ARG A 78 -6.37 -3.79 10.38
CA ARG A 78 -7.46 -4.58 11.01
C ARG A 78 -8.84 -4.03 10.70
N LEU A 79 -9.01 -2.70 10.82
CA LEU A 79 -10.26 -2.04 10.47
C LEU A 79 -10.60 -2.24 8.98
N ALA A 80 -9.59 -2.31 8.11
CA ALA A 80 -9.82 -2.60 6.69
C ALA A 80 -10.32 -4.03 6.50
N ASP A 81 -9.71 -5.02 7.17
CA ASP A 81 -10.13 -6.42 7.15
C ASP A 81 -11.57 -6.58 7.66
N ASP A 82 -11.90 -5.94 8.80
CA ASP A 82 -13.25 -5.99 9.39
C ASP A 82 -14.31 -5.38 8.47
N LEU A 83 -14.00 -4.23 7.86
CA LEU A 83 -14.92 -3.55 6.95
C LEU A 83 -15.02 -4.26 5.60
N LEU A 84 -13.94 -4.91 5.12
CA LEU A 84 -13.99 -5.79 3.95
C LEU A 84 -14.86 -7.01 4.22
N ALA A 85 -14.67 -7.68 5.37
CA ALA A 85 -15.54 -8.77 5.80
C ALA A 85 -17.00 -8.33 5.88
N ARG A 86 -17.28 -7.16 6.47
CA ARG A 86 -18.63 -6.58 6.51
C ARG A 86 -19.18 -6.21 5.14
N ALA A 87 -18.35 -5.73 4.22
CA ALA A 87 -18.77 -5.42 2.86
C ALA A 87 -19.17 -6.70 2.09
N ILE A 88 -18.37 -7.76 2.22
CA ILE A 88 -18.59 -9.06 1.57
C ILE A 88 -19.80 -9.77 2.18
N THR A 89 -19.83 -9.94 3.51
CA THR A 89 -20.89 -10.68 4.21
C THR A 89 -22.18 -9.87 4.34
N GLY A 90 -22.12 -8.54 4.22
CA GLY A 90 -23.22 -7.62 4.47
C GLY A 90 -23.48 -7.41 5.97
N CYS A 91 -24.29 -6.39 6.31
CA CYS A 91 -24.83 -6.21 7.65
C CYS A 91 -26.26 -6.75 7.71
N THR A 92 -26.59 -7.49 8.77
CA THR A 92 -27.96 -7.95 9.03
C THR A 92 -28.62 -6.97 9.99
N ASP A 93 -29.58 -6.19 9.50
CA ASP A 93 -30.41 -5.35 10.35
C ASP A 93 -31.68 -6.14 10.70
N THR A 94 -31.90 -6.41 11.98
CA THR A 94 -33.15 -6.97 12.50
C THR A 94 -34.09 -5.85 12.90
N ILE A 95 -35.18 -5.67 12.15
CA ILE A 95 -36.22 -4.70 12.49
C ILE A 95 -37.34 -5.45 13.19
N ARG A 96 -37.56 -5.17 14.48
CA ARG A 96 -38.70 -5.71 15.24
C ARG A 96 -39.88 -4.75 15.12
N ARG A 97 -41.00 -5.21 14.56
CA ARG A 97 -42.26 -4.45 14.48
C ARG A 97 -43.33 -5.19 15.31
N ASP A 98 -43.89 -4.54 16.33
CA ASP A 98 -45.05 -5.05 17.09
C ASP A 98 -46.35 -4.80 16.29
N GLU A 99 -47.48 -5.52 16.45
CA GLU A 99 -47.96 -6.42 17.52
C GLU A 99 -48.04 -7.93 17.16
N ASP A 100 -47.81 -8.35 15.91
CA ASP A 100 -47.80 -9.77 15.50
C ASP A 100 -46.38 -10.21 15.07
N ASN A 101 -45.47 -10.24 16.04
CA ASN A 101 -44.02 -10.46 16.00
C ASN A 101 -43.48 -11.37 14.85
N PHE A 102 -43.25 -10.80 13.66
CA PHE A 102 -42.38 -11.38 12.64
C PHE A 102 -41.07 -10.58 12.60
N GLU A 103 -39.96 -11.25 12.94
CA GLU A 103 -38.62 -10.68 12.83
C GLU A 103 -38.21 -10.69 11.35
N VAL A 104 -38.09 -9.51 10.73
CA VAL A 104 -37.60 -9.39 9.36
C VAL A 104 -36.09 -9.09 9.41
N THR A 105 -35.28 -10.10 9.13
CA THR A 105 -33.84 -9.96 8.92
C THR A 105 -33.58 -9.41 7.52
N ARG A 106 -33.05 -8.19 7.41
CA ARG A 106 -32.62 -7.61 6.12
C ARG A 106 -31.10 -7.64 6.02
N HIS A 107 -30.58 -8.37 5.03
CA HIS A 107 -29.17 -8.27 4.64
C HIS A 107 -28.98 -7.03 3.76
N ARG A 108 -28.14 -6.08 4.22
CA ARG A 108 -27.79 -4.87 3.48
C ARG A 108 -26.28 -4.85 3.24
N HIS A 109 -25.90 -4.80 1.97
CA HIS A 109 -24.52 -4.52 1.55
C HIS A 109 -24.35 -3.00 1.39
N ASP A 110 -23.34 -2.42 2.04
CA ASP A 110 -23.03 -1.01 1.91
C ASP A 110 -21.99 -0.78 0.81
N ASN A 111 -22.47 -0.61 -0.42
CA ASN A 111 -21.61 -0.37 -1.59
C ASN A 111 -20.81 0.94 -1.47
N ARG A 112 -21.26 1.93 -0.69
CA ARG A 112 -20.51 3.16 -0.46
C ARG A 112 -19.32 2.91 0.47
N LEU A 113 -19.51 2.09 1.50
CA LEU A 113 -18.42 1.63 2.34
C LEU A 113 -17.38 0.84 1.54
N ALA A 114 -17.82 -0.05 0.64
CA ALA A 114 -16.93 -0.80 -0.24
C ALA A 114 -16.11 0.11 -1.18
N MET A 115 -16.75 1.08 -1.84
CA MET A 115 -16.05 2.04 -2.72
C MET A 115 -15.09 2.96 -1.95
N SER A 116 -15.46 3.41 -0.75
CA SER A 116 -14.58 4.20 0.12
C SER A 116 -13.32 3.41 0.52
N MET A 117 -13.45 2.10 0.72
CA MET A 117 -12.32 1.22 1.02
C MET A 117 -11.38 1.02 -0.15
N LEU A 118 -11.91 0.82 -1.36
CA LEU A 118 -11.10 0.76 -2.57
C LEU A 118 -10.28 2.04 -2.75
N SER A 119 -10.91 3.23 -2.72
CA SER A 119 -10.20 4.51 -2.87
C SER A 119 -9.19 4.82 -1.75
N ARG A 120 -9.29 4.14 -0.60
CA ARG A 120 -8.29 4.24 0.47
C ARG A 120 -7.13 3.29 0.25
N LEU A 121 -7.39 2.07 -0.22
CA LEU A 121 -6.34 1.11 -0.60
C LEU A 121 -5.48 1.66 -1.73
N ASP A 122 -6.08 2.33 -2.72
CA ASP A 122 -5.36 2.99 -3.81
C ASP A 122 -4.40 4.08 -3.27
N ARG A 123 -4.89 4.96 -2.38
CA ARG A 123 -4.04 5.96 -1.70
C ARG A 123 -2.99 5.36 -0.76
N MET A 124 -3.16 4.12 -0.33
CA MET A 124 -2.17 3.42 0.49
C MET A 124 -1.10 2.73 -0.38
N ALA A 125 -1.46 2.37 -1.62
CA ALA A 125 -0.52 1.93 -2.65
C ALA A 125 0.43 3.08 -3.06
N ASP A 126 -0.03 4.33 -2.97
CA ASP A 126 0.86 5.50 -3.04
C ASP A 126 1.94 5.41 -1.95
N SER A 127 3.20 5.33 -2.41
CA SER A 127 4.34 5.20 -1.53
C SER A 127 4.73 6.56 -0.95
N PRO A 128 4.82 6.72 0.38
CA PRO A 128 5.25 7.96 1.00
C PRO A 128 6.71 8.19 0.64
N PRO A 129 7.14 9.45 0.51
CA PRO A 129 8.53 9.77 0.21
C PRO A 129 9.48 9.13 1.25
N GLU A 130 10.58 8.59 0.75
CA GLU A 130 11.62 7.97 1.59
C GLU A 130 12.11 8.96 2.66
N GLY A 131 12.29 8.47 3.89
CA GLY A 131 12.73 9.29 5.02
C GLY A 131 11.64 10.12 5.71
N SER A 132 10.40 10.11 5.24
CA SER A 132 9.27 10.71 5.97
C SER A 132 8.93 9.94 7.26
N ASP A 133 8.35 10.62 8.26
CA ASP A 133 7.83 9.98 9.49
C ASP A 133 6.86 8.84 9.17
N ALA A 134 6.10 8.95 8.07
CA ALA A 134 5.21 7.89 7.58
C ALA A 134 5.97 6.64 7.10
N ALA A 135 7.11 6.81 6.42
CA ALA A 135 7.97 5.71 6.01
C ALA A 135 8.59 5.00 7.23
N LEU A 136 9.04 5.77 8.22
CA LEU A 136 9.59 5.23 9.47
C LEU A 136 8.54 4.45 10.27
N ALA A 137 7.32 4.98 10.38
CA ALA A 137 6.22 4.31 11.06
C ALA A 137 5.86 2.97 10.40
N ARG A 138 5.96 2.86 9.06
CA ARG A 138 5.78 1.58 8.33
C ARG A 138 6.87 0.56 8.67
N VAL A 139 8.12 0.99 8.84
CA VAL A 139 9.21 0.11 9.26
C VAL A 139 8.95 -0.43 10.67
N VAL A 140 8.54 0.44 11.59
CA VAL A 140 8.18 0.06 12.96
C VAL A 140 6.95 -0.86 12.99
N ALA A 141 5.93 -0.60 12.18
CA ALA A 141 4.72 -1.42 12.13
C ALA A 141 4.96 -2.87 11.68
N GLN A 142 5.96 -3.11 10.82
CA GLN A 142 6.29 -4.46 10.36
C GLN A 142 6.88 -5.36 11.45
N ASP A 143 7.59 -4.76 12.41
CA ASP A 143 8.19 -5.49 13.52
C ASP A 143 7.88 -4.77 14.84
N PHE A 144 6.58 -4.63 15.06
CA PHE A 144 6.04 -3.85 16.14
C PHE A 144 6.37 -4.46 17.51
N VAL A 145 6.38 -5.79 17.61
CA VAL A 145 6.72 -6.49 18.87
C VAL A 145 8.16 -6.21 19.28
N ALA A 146 9.13 -6.33 18.36
CA ALA A 146 10.52 -6.04 18.68
C ALA A 146 10.74 -4.55 19.01
N PHE A 147 9.98 -3.65 18.37
CA PHE A 147 9.98 -2.24 18.74
C PHE A 147 9.42 -2.00 20.14
N LEU A 148 8.35 -2.69 20.54
CA LEU A 148 7.81 -2.61 21.89
C LEU A 148 8.77 -3.18 22.93
N ASP A 149 9.48 -4.27 22.63
CA ASP A 149 10.52 -4.83 23.51
C ASP A 149 11.67 -3.83 23.76
N LEU A 150 11.98 -3.00 22.77
CA LEU A 150 12.95 -1.91 22.92
C LEU A 150 12.46 -0.82 23.89
N ILE A 151 11.16 -0.52 23.89
CA ILE A 151 10.56 0.42 24.83
C ILE A 151 10.52 -0.20 26.23
N CYS A 152 9.98 -1.41 26.35
CA CYS A 152 9.87 -2.15 27.59
C CYS A 152 9.72 -3.65 27.29
N PRO A 153 10.59 -4.53 27.82
CA PRO A 153 10.41 -5.97 27.68
C PRO A 153 9.05 -6.43 28.23
N GLU A 154 8.44 -7.43 27.60
CA GLU A 154 7.08 -7.88 27.94
C GLU A 154 6.94 -8.31 29.41
N GLU A 155 7.95 -8.99 29.95
CA GLU A 155 7.99 -9.44 31.35
C GLU A 155 7.92 -8.26 32.32
N ALA A 156 8.74 -7.24 32.11
CA ALA A 156 8.74 -6.03 32.92
C ALA A 156 7.41 -5.27 32.81
N ALA A 157 6.79 -5.27 31.63
CA ALA A 157 5.48 -4.67 31.42
C ALA A 157 4.36 -5.43 32.15
N ARG A 158 4.40 -6.77 32.16
CA ARG A 158 3.46 -7.62 32.90
C ARG A 158 3.61 -7.44 34.42
N ASP A 159 4.83 -7.40 34.93
CA ASP A 159 5.09 -7.20 36.36
C ASP A 159 4.56 -5.84 36.85
N GLU A 160 4.75 -4.79 36.06
CA GLU A 160 4.23 -3.46 36.40
C GLU A 160 2.70 -3.38 36.26
N ALA A 161 2.15 -4.03 35.24
CA ALA A 161 0.71 -4.15 35.05
C ALA A 161 0.01 -4.78 36.26
N ASP A 162 0.56 -5.90 36.75
CA ASP A 162 0.02 -6.63 37.89
C ASP A 162 0.19 -5.82 39.18
N ARG A 163 1.34 -5.15 39.37
CA ARG A 163 1.59 -4.26 40.52
C ARG A 163 0.60 -3.09 40.58
N LEU A 164 0.23 -2.54 39.43
CA LEU A 164 -0.69 -1.41 39.32
C LEU A 164 -2.16 -1.83 39.16
N ASP A 165 -2.45 -3.13 39.13
CA ASP A 165 -3.77 -3.69 38.87
C ASP A 165 -4.42 -3.09 37.61
N LEU A 166 -3.65 -3.01 36.52
CA LEU A 166 -4.13 -2.42 35.26
C LEU A 166 -5.02 -3.42 34.49
N PRO A 167 -6.16 -2.97 33.93
CA PRO A 167 -7.14 -3.85 33.28
C PRO A 167 -6.56 -4.50 32.04
N ARG A 168 -6.50 -5.85 32.00
CA ARG A 168 -5.88 -6.63 30.91
C ARG A 168 -6.36 -6.13 29.53
N PRO A 169 -5.51 -6.14 28.50
CA PRO A 169 -5.90 -5.70 27.16
C PRO A 169 -7.21 -6.35 26.72
N GLY A 170 -8.19 -5.51 26.38
CA GLY A 170 -9.51 -5.91 25.99
C GLY A 170 -10.50 -5.97 27.16
N ALA A 171 -10.10 -6.12 28.42
CA ALA A 171 -10.98 -6.21 29.60
C ALA A 171 -11.34 -4.84 30.22
N GLU A 172 -11.15 -3.74 29.48
CA GLU A 172 -11.42 -2.39 29.96
C GLU A 172 -12.94 -2.14 30.11
N PRO A 173 -13.44 -1.83 31.33
CA PRO A 173 -14.86 -1.81 31.63
C PRO A 173 -15.61 -0.57 31.13
N SER A 174 -14.96 0.59 31.01
CA SER A 174 -15.64 1.85 30.67
C SER A 174 -15.84 1.99 29.16
N ALA A 175 -14.79 1.81 28.36
CA ALA A 175 -14.85 2.10 26.93
C ALA A 175 -15.58 1.04 26.07
N ARG A 176 -15.87 -0.15 26.61
CA ARG A 176 -16.78 -1.14 25.96
C ARG A 176 -18.24 -0.68 25.94
N HIS A 177 -18.61 0.28 26.80
CA HIS A 177 -19.97 0.76 26.99
C HIS A 177 -20.14 2.26 26.67
N MET A 178 -19.10 2.91 26.12
CA MET A 178 -19.14 4.34 25.77
C MET A 178 -19.58 4.57 24.32
N ASP A 179 -20.52 5.50 24.13
CA ASP A 179 -21.08 5.88 22.84
C ASP A 179 -20.07 6.48 21.85
N ASP A 180 -18.86 6.83 22.29
CA ASP A 180 -17.72 7.23 21.46
C ASP A 180 -16.92 6.03 20.88
N ALA A 181 -17.53 4.83 20.90
CA ALA A 181 -17.37 3.77 19.90
C ALA A 181 -18.31 3.96 18.67
N ARG A 182 -19.16 4.99 18.68
CA ARG A 182 -19.88 5.58 17.54
C ARG A 182 -19.50 7.06 17.43
N MET A 183 -19.38 7.58 16.20
CA MET A 183 -19.18 9.01 15.94
C MET A 183 -20.42 9.61 15.27
N LEU A 184 -20.61 10.92 15.50
CA LEU A 184 -20.81 12.01 14.53
C LEU A 184 -21.92 13.04 14.88
N ASP A 185 -22.25 13.27 16.16
CA ASP A 185 -23.20 14.34 16.57
C ASP A 185 -22.73 15.26 17.74
N GLY A 186 -21.56 15.04 18.34
CA GLY A 186 -20.76 16.13 18.95
C GLY A 186 -20.98 16.50 20.42
N ALA A 187 -21.00 15.55 21.36
CA ALA A 187 -20.85 15.85 22.80
C ALA A 187 -19.73 15.01 23.48
N MET A 188 -19.05 15.60 24.49
CA MET A 188 -17.88 15.03 25.20
C MET A 188 -18.19 14.60 26.65
N PRO A 189 -17.56 13.53 27.16
CA PRO A 189 -17.51 13.21 28.60
C PRO A 189 -16.18 13.60 29.27
N ASP A 190 -16.22 13.79 30.60
CA ASP A 190 -15.14 14.37 31.42
C ASP A 190 -13.90 13.48 31.59
N THR A 191 -12.77 14.18 31.83
CA THR A 191 -11.42 13.62 31.96
C THR A 191 -11.17 13.12 33.40
N PRO A 192 -10.62 11.92 33.61
CA PRO A 192 -10.30 11.43 34.95
C PRO A 192 -9.13 12.20 35.59
N ASP A 193 -9.14 12.27 36.94
CA ASP A 193 -8.20 13.06 37.74
C ASP A 193 -6.76 12.49 37.73
N PRO A 194 -5.73 13.36 37.74
CA PRO A 194 -4.32 12.95 37.70
C PRO A 194 -3.79 12.45 39.05
N VAL A 195 -2.83 11.52 39.00
CA VAL A 195 -2.10 10.98 40.18
C VAL A 195 -0.71 11.64 40.27
N ALA A 196 -0.26 11.94 41.50
CA ALA A 196 0.89 12.82 41.82
C ALA A 196 2.30 12.23 41.62
N GLU A 197 3.27 13.15 41.49
CA GLU A 197 4.67 13.07 40.97
C GLU A 197 5.77 12.82 42.04
N GLU A 198 6.87 12.12 41.68
CA GLU A 198 8.20 12.16 42.34
C GLU A 198 9.34 11.60 41.41
N ALA A 199 10.61 11.96 41.67
CA ALA A 199 11.62 12.41 40.66
C ALA A 199 12.73 11.46 40.10
N ALA A 200 13.33 11.91 38.97
CA ALA A 200 14.73 11.80 38.44
C ALA A 200 15.19 10.83 37.28
N THR A 201 15.73 11.47 36.22
CA THR A 201 16.62 11.18 35.03
C THR A 201 17.63 9.99 35.00
N ALA A 202 18.16 9.43 33.88
CA ALA A 202 18.15 9.69 32.42
C ALA A 202 18.68 8.50 31.57
N LEU A 203 18.23 8.38 30.30
CA LEU A 203 18.96 8.10 29.03
C LEU A 203 17.96 8.22 27.86
N SER A 204 18.32 8.91 26.76
CA SER A 204 17.36 9.35 25.72
C SER A 204 16.87 8.19 24.81
N PRO A 205 15.55 7.91 24.73
CA PRO A 205 14.96 6.87 23.87
C PRO A 205 15.29 6.98 22.37
N ALA A 206 15.69 8.17 21.91
CA ALA A 206 15.84 8.47 20.48
C ALA A 206 16.99 7.71 19.79
N ALA A 207 18.11 7.47 20.48
CA ALA A 207 19.27 6.80 19.88
C ALA A 207 18.99 5.31 19.58
N SER A 208 18.26 4.65 20.48
CA SER A 208 17.85 3.25 20.32
C SER A 208 16.86 3.07 19.16
N VAL A 209 15.94 4.02 18.98
CA VAL A 209 14.97 4.01 17.88
C VAL A 209 15.66 4.21 16.53
N ALA A 210 16.63 5.14 16.44
CA ALA A 210 17.40 5.34 15.21
C ALA A 210 18.17 4.07 14.81
N LEU A 211 18.77 3.36 15.78
CA LEU A 211 19.49 2.11 15.53
C LEU A 211 18.55 0.98 15.06
N PHE A 212 17.37 0.85 15.67
CA PHE A 212 16.35 -0.11 15.25
C PHE A 212 15.91 0.13 13.80
N ILE A 213 15.60 1.39 13.46
CA ILE A 213 15.22 1.80 12.10
C ILE A 213 16.36 1.50 11.12
N ALA A 214 17.59 1.91 11.44
CA ALA A 214 18.75 1.69 10.58
C ALA A 214 19.00 0.19 10.32
N ALA A 215 18.90 -0.65 11.36
CA ALA A 215 19.05 -2.10 11.23
C ALA A 215 17.97 -2.71 10.31
N ARG A 216 16.71 -2.27 10.43
CA ARG A 216 15.60 -2.78 9.60
C ARG A 216 15.63 -2.25 8.16
N LEU A 217 16.06 -1.00 7.95
CA LEU A 217 16.31 -0.46 6.60
C LEU A 217 17.46 -1.19 5.90
N ALA A 218 18.55 -1.52 6.62
CA ALA A 218 19.66 -2.28 6.06
C ALA A 218 19.23 -3.70 5.61
N LEU A 219 18.34 -4.35 6.35
CA LEU A 219 17.76 -5.65 5.96
C LEU A 219 16.86 -5.57 4.72
N ARG A 220 16.28 -4.39 4.44
CA ARG A 220 15.48 -4.16 3.22
C ARG A 220 16.30 -3.81 1.99
N GLY A 221 17.59 -3.48 2.14
CA GLY A 221 18.50 -3.07 1.05
C GLY A 221 18.71 -4.11 -0.06
N GLY A 222 18.07 -5.28 0.01
CA GLY A 222 18.10 -6.31 -1.04
C GLY A 222 16.77 -6.52 -1.78
N GLN A 223 15.70 -5.81 -1.44
CA GLN A 223 14.37 -6.06 -2.00
C GLN A 223 13.87 -4.82 -2.75
N LYS A 224 14.31 -4.65 -4.00
CA LYS A 224 13.51 -3.87 -4.95
C LYS A 224 12.18 -4.62 -5.11
N PRO A 225 11.02 -4.00 -4.84
CA PRO A 225 9.75 -4.63 -5.17
C PRO A 225 9.78 -4.89 -6.68
N GLN A 226 9.72 -6.16 -7.08
CA GLN A 226 9.40 -6.49 -8.46
C GLN A 226 7.91 -6.20 -8.61
N ILE A 227 7.62 -4.98 -9.04
CA ILE A 227 6.31 -4.62 -9.56
C ILE A 227 6.16 -5.47 -10.83
N SER A 228 5.21 -6.39 -10.83
CA SER A 228 4.87 -7.17 -12.02
C SER A 228 4.31 -6.23 -13.08
N ASP A 229 4.57 -6.47 -14.37
CA ASP A 229 4.01 -5.68 -15.49
C ASP A 229 2.46 -5.58 -15.42
N MET A 230 1.79 -6.53 -14.73
CA MET A 230 0.35 -6.46 -14.44
C MET A 230 -0.07 -5.33 -13.47
N GLN A 231 0.87 -4.77 -12.70
CA GLN A 231 0.66 -3.71 -11.71
C GLN A 231 0.96 -2.31 -12.25
N GLU A 232 1.51 -2.17 -13.46
CA GLU A 232 1.72 -0.86 -14.12
C GLU A 232 0.40 -0.12 -14.43
N ARG A 233 -0.76 -0.80 -14.34
CA ARG A 233 -2.07 -0.16 -14.46
C ARG A 233 -2.43 0.77 -13.29
N CYS A 234 -1.63 0.82 -12.22
CA CYS A 234 -1.85 1.67 -11.05
C CYS A 234 -0.87 2.84 -10.94
N GLU A 235 -0.19 3.23 -12.03
CA GLU A 235 0.40 4.56 -12.09
C GLU A 235 -0.73 5.55 -12.34
N LEU A 236 -0.93 6.50 -11.41
CA LEU A 236 -1.80 7.65 -11.63
C LEU A 236 -1.39 8.28 -12.96
N ARG A 237 -2.27 8.18 -13.96
CA ARG A 237 -2.07 8.74 -15.30
C ARG A 237 -1.56 10.17 -15.12
N THR A 238 -0.35 10.46 -15.63
CA THR A 238 0.21 11.81 -15.64
C THR A 238 -0.89 12.76 -16.09
N PRO A 239 -1.17 13.86 -15.34
CA PRO A 239 -2.26 14.76 -15.70
C PRO A 239 -2.07 15.18 -17.17
N PRO A 240 -3.16 15.24 -17.95
CA PRO A 240 -3.06 15.57 -19.37
C PRO A 240 -2.35 16.92 -19.51
N VAL A 241 -1.20 16.90 -20.19
CA VAL A 241 -0.46 18.12 -20.52
C VAL A 241 -1.06 18.68 -21.80
N ARG A 242 -1.49 19.94 -21.76
CA ARG A 242 -1.95 20.65 -22.95
C ARG A 242 -0.78 20.88 -23.90
N LEU A 243 -0.76 20.20 -25.04
CA LEU A 243 0.31 20.20 -26.04
C LEU A 243 0.55 21.60 -26.62
N MET A 244 -0.49 22.42 -26.81
CA MET A 244 -0.35 23.80 -27.27
C MET A 244 0.41 24.72 -26.31
N THR A 245 0.69 24.28 -25.08
CA THR A 245 1.50 25.04 -24.12
C THR A 245 2.99 24.67 -24.15
N LEU A 246 3.37 23.63 -24.90
CA LEU A 246 4.73 23.14 -25.03
C LEU A 246 5.46 23.75 -26.24
N PRO A 247 6.80 23.73 -26.26
CA PRO A 247 7.57 23.99 -27.47
C PRO A 247 7.15 23.05 -28.62
N PRO A 248 7.11 23.50 -29.90
CA PRO A 248 6.55 22.71 -30.99
C PRO A 248 7.16 21.31 -31.18
N GLU A 249 8.48 21.20 -31.12
CA GLU A 249 9.18 19.90 -31.24
C GLU A 249 8.84 18.95 -30.08
N GLU A 250 8.64 19.53 -28.90
CA GLU A 250 8.30 18.79 -27.70
C GLU A 250 6.81 18.36 -27.69
N ALA A 251 5.92 19.17 -28.30
CA ALA A 251 4.54 18.79 -28.56
C ALA A 251 4.46 17.67 -29.61
N ALA A 252 5.19 17.79 -30.72
CA ALA A 252 5.22 16.79 -31.79
C ALA A 252 5.72 15.41 -31.31
N ALA A 253 6.72 15.38 -30.42
CA ALA A 253 7.22 14.14 -29.82
C ALA A 253 6.24 13.47 -28.84
N ARG A 254 5.19 14.18 -28.41
CA ARG A 254 4.15 13.70 -27.49
C ARG A 254 2.80 13.42 -28.16
N LEU A 255 2.73 13.55 -29.49
CA LEU A 255 1.57 13.10 -30.24
C LEU A 255 1.28 11.62 -29.96
N ARG A 256 0.00 11.30 -29.90
CA ARG A 256 -0.55 9.96 -29.68
C ARG A 256 -0.16 9.01 -30.82
N GLY A 257 0.01 9.53 -32.03
CA GLY A 257 0.32 8.73 -33.21
C GLY A 257 -0.95 8.08 -33.77
N ILE A 258 -0.93 6.77 -33.99
CA ILE A 258 -2.06 6.04 -34.60
C ILE A 258 -2.85 5.29 -33.52
N TRP A 259 -4.18 5.38 -33.55
CA TRP A 259 -5.06 4.62 -32.67
C TRP A 259 -6.31 4.14 -33.39
N TRP A 260 -6.89 3.05 -32.89
CA TRP A 260 -8.20 2.58 -33.33
C TRP A 260 -9.31 3.35 -32.59
N ASP A 261 -10.28 3.87 -33.33
CA ASP A 261 -11.50 4.46 -32.79
C ASP A 261 -12.63 3.41 -32.83
N ASP A 262 -13.02 2.93 -31.65
CA ASP A 262 -14.07 1.91 -31.51
C ASP A 262 -15.46 2.40 -31.91
N ASP A 263 -15.77 3.69 -31.72
CA ASP A 263 -17.09 4.24 -32.01
C ASP A 263 -17.28 4.44 -33.52
N ARG A 264 -16.20 4.76 -34.23
CA ARG A 264 -16.19 4.97 -35.68
C ARG A 264 -15.74 3.75 -36.48
N GLU A 265 -15.20 2.73 -35.82
CA GLU A 265 -14.63 1.52 -36.43
C GLU A 265 -13.56 1.82 -37.49
N VAL A 266 -12.72 2.83 -37.25
CA VAL A 266 -11.65 3.26 -38.16
C VAL A 266 -10.36 3.61 -37.43
N TRP A 267 -9.22 3.53 -38.12
CA TRP A 267 -7.95 4.03 -37.63
C TRP A 267 -7.88 5.55 -37.73
N ARG A 268 -7.37 6.19 -36.68
CA ARG A 268 -7.24 7.65 -36.57
C ARG A 268 -5.81 8.04 -36.21
N THR A 269 -5.45 9.28 -36.54
CA THR A 269 -4.14 9.88 -36.26
C THR A 269 -4.25 11.36 -35.91
N ASP A 270 -3.32 11.87 -35.11
CA ASP A 270 -3.19 13.28 -34.71
C ASP A 270 -2.07 14.02 -35.48
N TYR A 271 -1.45 13.35 -36.46
CA TYR A 271 -0.57 14.00 -37.43
C TYR A 271 -1.38 14.86 -38.41
N PRO A 272 -0.89 16.04 -38.79
CA PRO A 272 -1.61 16.92 -39.71
C PRO A 272 -1.87 16.26 -41.06
N ALA A 273 -2.96 16.62 -41.71
CA ALA A 273 -3.30 16.15 -43.05
C ALA A 273 -2.20 16.50 -44.07
N PRO A 274 -1.77 15.54 -44.92
CA PRO A 274 -0.86 15.84 -46.02
C PRO A 274 -1.57 16.69 -47.10
N PRO A 275 -0.81 17.41 -47.95
CA PRO A 275 -1.41 18.20 -49.03
C PRO A 275 -2.28 17.36 -49.96
N GLY A 276 -3.53 17.78 -50.17
CA GLY A 276 -4.49 17.07 -51.03
C GLY A 276 -5.19 15.88 -50.37
N PHE A 277 -5.14 15.79 -49.04
CA PHE A 277 -5.95 14.86 -48.26
C PHE A 277 -7.46 15.08 -48.48
N ASP A 278 -8.20 13.99 -48.63
CA ASP A 278 -9.63 13.96 -48.94
C ASP A 278 -10.47 13.14 -47.93
N GLY A 279 -9.87 12.72 -46.82
CA GLY A 279 -10.54 12.00 -45.72
C GLY A 279 -11.18 12.91 -44.67
N GLU A 280 -11.76 12.32 -43.62
CA GLU A 280 -12.42 13.10 -42.56
C GLU A 280 -11.41 13.59 -41.51
N GLU A 281 -11.44 14.89 -41.21
CA GLU A 281 -10.66 15.55 -40.15
C GLU A 281 -11.57 16.32 -39.18
N SER A 282 -11.16 16.47 -37.91
CA SER A 282 -11.99 17.08 -36.87
C SER A 282 -12.14 18.59 -37.03
N ASP A 283 -11.09 19.31 -37.42
CA ASP A 283 -11.08 20.77 -37.60
C ASP A 283 -10.11 21.19 -38.73
N GLU A 284 -10.48 22.23 -39.49
CA GLU A 284 -9.63 22.80 -40.56
C GLU A 284 -8.36 23.48 -40.00
N LEU A 285 -8.39 23.90 -38.73
CA LEU A 285 -7.23 24.49 -38.04
C LEU A 285 -6.57 23.40 -37.17
N TYR A 286 -5.31 23.12 -37.45
CA TYR A 286 -4.54 22.13 -36.69
C TYR A 286 -4.32 22.59 -35.23
N ASP A 287 -5.00 21.94 -34.30
CA ASP A 287 -4.76 22.01 -32.86
C ASP A 287 -4.26 20.65 -32.35
N PRO A 288 -2.98 20.49 -31.96
CA PRO A 288 -2.45 19.20 -31.53
C PRO A 288 -3.14 18.61 -30.30
N ASP A 289 -3.89 19.40 -29.53
CA ASP A 289 -4.64 18.89 -28.37
C ASP A 289 -5.92 18.13 -28.78
N ASP A 290 -6.56 18.52 -29.89
CA ASP A 290 -7.91 18.06 -30.27
C ASP A 290 -8.01 17.59 -31.74
N TYR A 291 -6.93 17.67 -32.52
CA TYR A 291 -6.93 17.28 -33.93
C TYR A 291 -6.90 15.76 -34.12
N GLU A 292 -7.83 15.25 -34.92
CA GLU A 292 -7.88 13.86 -35.35
C GLU A 292 -8.29 13.79 -36.83
N ARG A 293 -7.69 12.86 -37.58
CA ARG A 293 -8.07 12.56 -38.97
C ARG A 293 -7.97 11.07 -39.30
N ASP A 294 -8.55 10.69 -40.42
CA ASP A 294 -8.37 9.35 -41.00
C ASP A 294 -6.92 9.17 -41.47
N LEU A 295 -6.47 7.92 -41.54
CA LEU A 295 -5.23 7.57 -42.21
C LEU A 295 -5.43 7.68 -43.73
N THR A 296 -4.37 8.08 -44.43
CA THR A 296 -4.31 7.94 -45.88
C THR A 296 -4.15 6.46 -46.26
N PRO A 297 -4.55 6.05 -47.48
CA PRO A 297 -4.33 4.68 -47.95
C PRO A 297 -2.87 4.21 -47.86
N GLN A 298 -1.92 5.14 -48.05
CA GLN A 298 -0.49 4.86 -47.92
C GLN A 298 -0.07 4.64 -46.45
N GLU A 299 -0.61 5.41 -45.51
CA GLU A 299 -0.36 5.24 -44.07
C GLU A 299 -0.98 3.93 -43.56
N GLU A 300 -2.17 3.56 -44.03
CA GLU A 300 -2.82 2.28 -43.71
C GLU A 300 -2.00 1.08 -44.21
N GLU A 301 -1.53 1.12 -45.46
CA GLU A 301 -0.68 0.07 -46.01
C GLU A 301 0.63 -0.07 -45.22
N ALA A 302 1.24 1.06 -44.82
CA ALA A 302 2.44 1.06 -44.00
C ALA A 302 2.20 0.48 -42.59
N LEU A 303 1.04 0.74 -41.98
CA LEU A 303 0.65 0.15 -40.70
C LEU A 303 0.44 -1.35 -40.83
N ALA A 304 -0.32 -1.79 -41.84
CA ALA A 304 -0.59 -3.20 -42.10
C ALA A 304 0.69 -4.02 -42.30
N LEU A 305 1.67 -3.48 -43.03
CA LEU A 305 2.97 -4.12 -43.20
C LEU A 305 3.74 -4.28 -41.88
N ARG A 306 3.71 -3.26 -41.01
CA ARG A 306 4.35 -3.32 -39.68
C ARG A 306 3.68 -4.37 -38.80
N ASP A 307 2.35 -4.38 -38.76
CA ASP A 307 1.57 -5.36 -37.99
C ASP A 307 1.84 -6.78 -38.49
N GLU A 308 1.89 -6.99 -39.80
CA GLU A 308 2.25 -8.27 -40.39
C GLU A 308 3.66 -8.72 -39.99
N GLU A 309 4.65 -7.83 -40.03
CA GLU A 309 6.02 -8.13 -39.64
C GLU A 309 6.14 -8.48 -38.15
N GLU A 310 5.46 -7.74 -37.28
CA GLU A 310 5.43 -7.99 -35.83
C GLU A 310 4.73 -9.32 -35.51
N HIS A 311 3.61 -9.62 -36.18
CA HIS A 311 2.84 -10.84 -35.93
C HIS A 311 3.41 -12.10 -36.59
N ARG A 312 4.19 -11.96 -37.67
CA ARG A 312 4.80 -13.09 -38.41
C ARG A 312 5.48 -14.14 -37.53
N PRO A 313 6.42 -13.80 -36.62
CA PRO A 313 7.08 -14.80 -35.79
C PRO A 313 6.11 -15.56 -34.86
N TYR A 314 5.07 -14.88 -34.36
CA TYR A 314 4.04 -15.50 -33.52
C TYR A 314 3.16 -16.45 -34.33
N ALA A 315 2.73 -16.03 -35.52
CA ALA A 315 1.94 -16.86 -36.42
C ALA A 315 2.71 -18.13 -36.83
N GLU A 316 4.00 -17.99 -37.16
CA GLU A 316 4.87 -19.14 -37.48
C GLU A 316 5.06 -20.08 -36.28
N ALA A 317 5.25 -19.53 -35.08
CA ALA A 317 5.37 -20.33 -33.85
C ALA A 317 4.08 -21.08 -33.54
N ALA A 318 2.93 -20.42 -33.66
CA ALA A 318 1.61 -21.02 -33.48
C ALA A 318 1.33 -22.10 -34.54
N ALA A 319 1.74 -21.90 -35.79
CA ALA A 319 1.64 -22.90 -36.84
C ALA A 319 2.47 -24.16 -36.51
N ARG A 320 3.72 -23.99 -36.06
CA ARG A 320 4.55 -25.12 -35.60
C ARG A 320 3.92 -25.86 -34.42
N ALA A 321 3.40 -25.13 -33.44
CA ALA A 321 2.74 -25.71 -32.27
C ALA A 321 1.47 -26.49 -32.66
N ARG A 322 0.66 -25.94 -33.56
CA ARG A 322 -0.51 -26.61 -34.14
C ARG A 322 -0.11 -27.90 -34.85
N ASP A 323 0.90 -27.83 -35.72
CA ASP A 323 1.33 -29.00 -36.50
C ASP A 323 1.86 -30.12 -35.61
N ALA A 324 2.56 -29.78 -34.52
CA ALA A 324 2.97 -30.73 -33.49
C ALA A 324 1.76 -31.33 -32.74
N TYR A 325 0.78 -30.51 -32.36
CA TYR A 325 -0.42 -30.94 -31.62
C TYR A 325 -1.29 -31.90 -32.44
N PHE A 326 -1.54 -31.58 -33.72
CA PHE A 326 -2.35 -32.42 -34.61
C PHE A 326 -1.55 -33.56 -35.29
N GLY A 327 -0.25 -33.67 -35.01
CA GLY A 327 0.58 -34.75 -35.53
C GLY A 327 0.85 -34.65 -37.04
N PHE A 328 0.84 -33.45 -37.61
CA PHE A 328 1.18 -33.18 -39.02
C PHE A 328 2.68 -33.30 -39.32
N ALA A 329 3.44 -34.07 -38.52
CA ALA A 329 4.88 -34.21 -38.60
C ALA A 329 5.33 -34.34 -40.06
N GLN A 330 6.25 -33.47 -40.46
CA GLN A 330 6.78 -33.40 -41.81
C GLN A 330 7.25 -34.78 -42.25
N GLY A 331 6.61 -35.30 -43.31
CA GLY A 331 7.10 -36.46 -44.03
C GLY A 331 8.51 -36.19 -44.51
N GLY A 332 9.49 -36.75 -43.81
CA GLY A 332 10.86 -36.86 -44.29
C GLY A 332 10.88 -37.70 -45.56
N GLY A 333 10.88 -37.02 -46.71
CA GLY A 333 11.01 -37.58 -48.04
C GLY A 333 12.13 -36.87 -48.81
N THR A 334 13.36 -37.39 -48.63
CA THR A 334 14.47 -37.49 -49.61
C THR A 334 14.90 -36.25 -50.42
N ALA A 335 16.15 -35.82 -50.24
CA ALA A 335 17.23 -35.93 -51.26
C ALA A 335 18.48 -35.10 -50.88
N ALA A 336 19.61 -35.76 -50.64
CA ALA A 336 20.94 -35.40 -51.14
C ALA A 336 22.03 -36.31 -50.53
N ALA A 337 22.18 -37.51 -51.11
CA ALA A 337 23.40 -38.30 -51.02
C ALA A 337 24.18 -38.12 -52.32
N THR A 338 25.24 -37.31 -52.29
CA THR A 338 26.38 -37.21 -53.25
C THR A 338 27.23 -36.02 -52.79
N GLY A 339 28.52 -36.06 -52.49
CA GLY A 339 29.60 -37.04 -52.56
C GLY A 339 30.93 -36.32 -52.21
N ALA A 340 32.05 -37.05 -52.24
CA ALA A 340 33.45 -36.62 -52.06
C ALA A 340 33.93 -36.46 -50.59
N ALA A 341 35.11 -36.94 -50.16
CA ALA A 341 36.30 -37.35 -50.89
C ALA A 341 37.12 -38.41 -50.13
N ALA A 342 37.84 -39.21 -50.92
CA ALA A 342 38.76 -40.26 -50.53
C ALA A 342 39.95 -39.78 -49.70
N GLN A 343 40.36 -40.57 -48.71
CA GLN A 343 41.70 -40.54 -48.11
C GLN A 343 42.42 -41.86 -48.43
N ALA A 344 43.47 -41.75 -49.26
CA ALA A 344 44.59 -42.68 -49.37
C ALA A 344 45.76 -41.80 -49.83
N ARG A 345 46.83 -41.57 -49.06
CA ARG A 345 48.01 -42.42 -48.77
C ARG A 345 49.22 -41.43 -48.67
N PRO A 346 50.47 -41.83 -48.38
CA PRO A 346 51.01 -43.06 -47.79
C PRO A 346 51.98 -42.78 -46.61
N GLY A 347 52.50 -43.85 -45.99
CA GLY A 347 53.60 -43.82 -45.02
C GLY A 347 53.63 -45.09 -44.20
#